data_AF-A0A2H9RSW0-F1
#
_entry.id   AF-A0A2H9RSW0-F1
#
_cell.length_a   1.000
_cell.length_b   1.000
_cell.length_c   1.000
_cell.angle_alpha   90.00
_cell.angle_beta   90.00
_cell.angle_gamma   90.00
#
_symmetry.space_group_name_H-M   'P 1'
#
loop_
_entity.id
_entity.type
_entity.pdbx_description
1 polymer ?
#
loop_
_entity_poly.entity_id
_entity_poly.type
_entity_poly.pdbx_seq_one_letter_code
_entity_poly.pdbx_strand_id
1 'polypeptide(L)'
;MRKMLVVILALSIVSIMYNESFAEKNTFFDSVKFIQYLDENTALEEVRNGNLDAYYYTISPDRLDSNQAKKGLQVFDSTGGSYSILVNPAESEKFNPFSDRDIRFA
;
A
#
# COMPACT_ATOMS: atom_id res chain seq x y z
N MET A 1 -30.07 -41.56 32.22
CA MET A 1 -29.88 -40.10 32.04
C MET A 1 -28.48 -39.62 32.44
N ARG A 2 -27.97 -39.94 33.64
CA ARG A 2 -26.65 -39.48 34.11
C ARG A 2 -25.48 -39.83 33.19
N LYS A 3 -25.40 -41.07 32.68
CA LYS A 3 -24.34 -41.48 31.73
C LYS A 3 -24.44 -40.79 30.37
N MET A 4 -25.67 -40.51 29.91
CA MET A 4 -25.91 -39.82 28.63
C MET A 4 -25.48 -38.35 28.72
N LEU A 5 -25.76 -37.68 29.85
CA LEU A 5 -25.29 -36.32 30.11
C LEU A 5 -23.76 -36.24 30.15
N VAL A 6 -23.08 -37.25 30.70
CA VAL A 6 -21.60 -37.31 30.72
C VAL A 6 -21.04 -37.45 29.31
N VAL A 7 -21.67 -38.24 28.44
CA VAL A 7 -21.25 -38.40 27.04
C VAL A 7 -21.44 -37.11 26.25
N ILE A 8 -22.59 -36.45 26.42
CA ILE A 8 -22.87 -35.14 25.77
C ILE A 8 -21.86 -34.10 26.26
N LEU A 9 -21.56 -34.07 27.56
CA LEU A 9 -20.59 -33.15 28.13
C LEU A 9 -19.19 -33.41 27.56
N ALA A 10 -18.75 -34.67 27.50
CA ALA A 10 -17.46 -35.03 26.92
C ALA A 10 -17.34 -34.60 25.45
N LEU A 11 -18.37 -34.84 24.64
CA LEU A 11 -18.42 -34.42 23.23
C LEU A 11 -18.38 -32.90 23.07
N SER A 12 -19.10 -32.16 23.93
CA SER A 12 -19.08 -30.69 23.91
C SER A 12 -17.72 -30.12 24.29
N ILE A 13 -17.03 -30.68 25.28
CA ILE A 13 -15.68 -30.24 25.68
C ILE A 13 -14.68 -30.50 24.55
N VAL A 14 -14.75 -31.67 23.91
CA VAL A 14 -13.93 -32.01 22.76
C VAL A 14 -14.13 -30.99 21.63
N SER A 15 -15.38 -30.63 21.30
CA SER A 15 -15.65 -29.65 20.23
C SER A 15 -15.13 -28.24 20.53
N ILE A 16 -15.00 -27.85 21.80
CA ILE A 16 -14.44 -26.56 22.21
C ILE A 16 -12.91 -26.60 22.17
N MET A 17 -12.29 -27.72 22.57
CA MET A 17 -10.82 -27.89 22.53
C MET A 17 -10.25 -27.93 21.10
N TYR A 18 -11.04 -28.36 20.10
CA TYR A 18 -10.64 -28.33 18.69
C TYR A 18 -10.94 -27.00 17.98
N ASN A 19 -11.59 -26.05 18.66
CA ASN A 19 -11.65 -24.64 18.23
C ASN A 19 -10.44 -23.87 18.78
N GLU A 20 -9.24 -24.43 18.60
CA GLU A 20 -8.04 -23.61 18.52
C GLU A 20 -8.28 -22.71 17.30
N SER A 21 -8.71 -21.47 17.53
CA SER A 21 -8.68 -20.44 16.49
C SER A 21 -7.21 -20.26 16.14
N PHE A 22 -6.71 -21.05 15.20
CA PHE A 22 -5.41 -20.83 14.62
C PHE A 22 -5.47 -19.43 14.01
N ALA A 23 -4.92 -18.45 14.71
CA ALA A 23 -4.52 -17.22 14.10
C ALA A 23 -3.44 -17.62 13.09
N GLU A 24 -3.87 -17.91 11.86
CA GLU A 24 -2.99 -18.12 10.73
C GLU A 24 -1.98 -16.97 10.75
N LYS A 25 -0.68 -17.30 10.66
CA LYS A 25 0.40 -16.30 10.81
C LYS A 25 0.06 -15.15 9.86
N ASN A 26 -0.33 -14.01 10.43
CA ASN A 26 -0.97 -12.92 9.67
C ASN A 26 0.04 -12.22 8.72
N THR A 27 1.33 -12.57 8.81
CA THR A 27 2.42 -12.05 7.99
C THR A 27 3.38 -13.16 7.57
N PHE A 28 3.78 -13.14 6.30
CA PHE A 28 4.76 -14.10 5.75
C PHE A 28 6.23 -13.70 5.99
N PHE A 29 6.48 -12.63 6.75
CA PHE A 29 7.81 -12.12 7.09
C PHE A 29 7.96 -11.90 8.60
N ASP A 30 9.20 -11.95 9.08
CA ASP A 30 9.53 -11.75 10.50
C ASP A 30 9.93 -10.31 10.83
N SER A 31 10.44 -9.56 9.84
CA SER A 31 10.79 -8.14 10.00
C SER A 31 10.72 -7.38 8.68
N VAL A 32 10.58 -6.06 8.75
CA VAL A 32 10.62 -5.14 7.62
C VAL A 32 11.61 -4.02 7.95
N LYS A 33 12.51 -3.71 7.01
CA LYS A 33 13.44 -2.59 7.12
C LYS A 33 13.09 -1.52 6.10
N PHE A 34 12.82 -0.31 6.57
CA PHE A 34 12.61 0.84 5.71
C PHE A 34 13.96 1.51 5.42
N ILE A 35 14.26 1.69 4.14
CA ILE A 35 15.49 2.36 3.67
C ILE A 35 15.07 3.60 2.91
N GLN A 36 15.62 4.75 3.29
CA GLN A 36 15.35 6.00 2.61
C GLN A 36 16.36 6.20 1.47
N TYR A 37 15.83 6.34 0.26
CA TYR A 37 16.56 6.86 -0.89
C TYR A 37 15.99 8.24 -1.21
N LEU A 38 16.87 9.22 -1.44
CA LEU A 38 16.46 10.58 -1.84
C LEU A 38 16.13 10.68 -3.33
N ASP A 39 16.69 9.77 -4.13
CA ASP A 39 16.48 9.68 -5.57
C ASP A 39 15.67 8.41 -5.89
N GLU A 40 14.54 8.61 -6.58
CA GLU A 40 13.63 7.55 -7.00
C GLU A 40 14.26 6.57 -7.99
N ASN A 41 15.20 7.04 -8.83
CA ASN A 41 15.87 6.18 -9.79
C ASN A 41 16.77 5.17 -9.09
N THR A 42 17.52 5.61 -8.09
CA THR A 42 18.35 4.74 -7.25
C THR A 42 17.49 3.66 -6.59
N ALA A 43 16.34 4.01 -6.01
CA ALA A 43 15.45 3.04 -5.39
C ALA A 43 14.95 1.97 -6.39
N LEU A 44 14.58 2.38 -7.62
CA LEU A 44 14.15 1.45 -8.66
C LEU A 44 15.27 0.49 -9.10
N GLU A 45 16.50 1.00 -9.28
CA GLU A 45 17.65 0.17 -9.63
C GLU A 45 17.98 -0.83 -8.52
N GLU A 46 17.86 -0.44 -7.25
CA GLU A 46 18.08 -1.32 -6.11
C GLU A 46 17.06 -2.47 -6.08
N VAL A 47 15.80 -2.22 -6.46
CA VAL A 47 14.81 -3.30 -6.67
C VAL A 47 15.22 -4.19 -7.85
N ARG A 48 15.58 -3.59 -8.98
CA ARG A 48 15.99 -4.35 -10.18
C ARG A 48 17.18 -5.27 -9.92
N ASN A 49 18.11 -4.81 -9.08
CA ASN A 49 19.33 -5.54 -8.73
C ASN A 49 19.14 -6.52 -7.55
N GLY A 50 17.96 -6.54 -6.92
CA GLY A 50 17.66 -7.42 -5.77
C GLY A 50 18.27 -6.95 -4.44
N ASN A 51 18.72 -5.70 -4.36
CA ASN A 51 19.18 -5.08 -3.11
C ASN A 51 18.01 -4.57 -2.25
N LEU A 52 16.86 -4.31 -2.88
CA LEU A 52 15.61 -3.91 -2.23
C LEU A 52 14.46 -4.83 -2.67
N ASP A 53 13.71 -5.38 -1.72
CA ASP A 53 12.63 -6.33 -2.03
C ASP A 53 11.44 -5.67 -2.74
N ALA A 54 11.10 -4.43 -2.35
CA ALA A 54 9.97 -3.70 -2.90
C ALA A 54 10.16 -2.18 -2.79
N TYR A 55 9.63 -1.47 -3.78
CA TYR A 55 9.47 -0.02 -3.78
C TYR A 55 7.99 0.32 -3.95
N TYR A 56 7.41 1.02 -2.96
CA TYR A 56 5.99 1.41 -2.96
C TYR A 56 5.86 2.92 -2.84
N TYR A 57 6.04 3.60 -3.96
CA TYR A 57 5.78 5.02 -4.10
C TYR A 57 5.63 5.37 -5.59
N THR A 58 5.38 6.64 -5.88
CA THR A 58 5.18 7.13 -7.24
C THR A 58 6.48 7.05 -8.03
N ILE A 59 6.37 6.63 -9.28
CA ILE A 59 7.47 6.56 -10.23
C ILE A 59 7.05 7.28 -11.50
N SER A 60 7.99 7.99 -12.14
CA SER A 60 7.71 8.59 -13.44
C SER A 60 7.31 7.51 -14.46
N PRO A 61 6.19 7.66 -15.20
CA PRO A 61 5.74 6.70 -16.19
C PRO A 61 6.79 6.37 -17.26
N ASP A 62 7.62 7.34 -17.63
CA ASP A 62 8.69 7.20 -18.63
C ASP A 62 9.74 6.16 -18.21
N ARG A 63 9.85 5.85 -16.92
CA ARG A 63 10.78 4.82 -16.40
C ARG A 63 10.26 3.41 -16.59
N LEU A 64 8.98 3.25 -16.92
CA LEU A 64 8.30 1.97 -17.09
C LEU A 64 7.54 1.92 -18.42
N ASP A 65 7.94 2.74 -19.40
CA ASP A 65 7.23 2.93 -20.67
C ASP A 65 7.37 1.74 -21.65
N SER A 66 8.36 0.89 -21.43
CA SER A 66 8.77 -0.16 -22.37
C SER A 66 9.05 -1.49 -21.69
N ASN A 67 8.92 -2.58 -22.44
CA ASN A 67 9.24 -3.93 -21.95
C ASN A 67 10.70 -4.05 -21.50
N GLN A 68 11.61 -3.32 -22.16
CA GLN A 68 13.01 -3.29 -21.78
C GLN A 68 13.21 -2.57 -20.44
N ALA A 69 12.53 -1.44 -20.21
CA ALA A 69 12.61 -0.70 -18.96
C ALA A 69 12.04 -1.50 -17.76
N LYS A 70 11.02 -2.34 -18.01
CA LYS A 70 10.44 -3.26 -17.01
C LYS A 70 11.24 -4.55 -16.81
N LYS A 71 12.29 -4.81 -17.58
CA LYS A 71 13.06 -6.04 -17.45
C LYS A 71 13.68 -6.14 -16.05
N GLY A 72 13.45 -7.28 -15.40
CA GLY A 72 13.92 -7.52 -14.02
C GLY A 72 13.05 -6.87 -12.94
N LEU A 73 11.89 -6.33 -13.29
CA LEU A 73 10.93 -5.74 -12.35
C LEU A 73 9.58 -6.42 -12.45
N GLN A 74 8.94 -6.62 -11.30
CA GLN A 74 7.52 -6.92 -11.21
C GLN A 74 6.78 -5.63 -10.86
N VAL A 75 5.94 -5.15 -11.78
CA VAL A 75 5.26 -3.86 -11.66
C VAL A 75 3.77 -4.09 -11.42
N PHE A 76 3.21 -3.37 -10.46
CA PHE A 76 1.78 -3.37 -10.14
C PHE A 76 1.28 -1.93 -10.12
N ASP A 77 0.13 -1.70 -10.75
CA ASP A 77 -0.53 -0.39 -10.71
C ASP A 77 -1.46 -0.31 -9.50
N SER A 78 -1.43 0.82 -8.80
CA SER A 78 -2.36 1.15 -7.73
C SER A 78 -3.10 2.43 -8.10
N THR A 79 -4.43 2.42 -8.06
CA THR A 79 -5.27 3.62 -8.30
C THR A 79 -5.35 4.51 -7.05
N GLY A 80 -4.29 4.53 -6.23
CA GLY A 80 -4.25 5.29 -4.98
C GLY A 80 -3.74 6.72 -5.18
N GLY A 81 -4.35 7.66 -4.47
CA GLY A 81 -3.91 9.06 -4.44
C GLY A 81 -4.54 9.93 -5.54
N SER A 82 -4.46 11.24 -5.32
CA SER A 82 -4.90 12.26 -6.27
C SER A 82 -3.90 13.39 -6.27
N TYR A 83 -3.45 13.80 -7.45
CA TYR A 83 -2.71 15.04 -7.60
C TYR A 83 -3.69 16.18 -7.87
N SER A 84 -3.48 17.30 -7.19
CA SER A 84 -4.27 18.51 -7.40
C SER A 84 -3.36 19.71 -7.37
N ILE A 85 -3.78 20.77 -8.06
CA ILE A 85 -3.12 22.06 -8.03
C ILE A 85 -3.93 22.96 -7.10
N LEU A 86 -3.28 23.42 -6.03
CA LEU A 86 -3.86 24.43 -5.15
C LEU A 86 -3.46 25.81 -5.66
N VAL A 87 -4.43 26.57 -6.15
CA VAL A 87 -4.25 27.98 -6.51
C VAL A 87 -4.65 28.87 -5.34
N ASN A 88 -3.97 30.01 -5.18
CA ASN A 88 -4.30 30.97 -4.13
C ASN A 88 -5.43 31.90 -4.58
N PRO A 89 -6.65 31.81 -4.00
CA PRO A 89 -7.77 32.64 -4.39
C PRO A 89 -7.80 34.01 -3.71
N ALA A 90 -6.85 34.31 -2.82
CA ALA A 90 -6.86 35.56 -2.06
C ALA A 90 -6.60 36.78 -2.94
N GLU A 91 -7.31 37.86 -2.68
CA GLU A 91 -6.99 39.18 -3.22
C GLU A 91 -5.61 39.64 -2.70
N SER A 92 -4.90 40.40 -3.51
CA SER A 92 -3.60 40.97 -3.13
C SER A 92 -3.41 42.36 -3.72
N GLU A 93 -2.45 43.11 -3.20
CA GLU A 93 -2.13 44.47 -3.69
C GLU A 93 -1.69 44.48 -5.17
N LYS A 94 -1.06 43.39 -5.62
CA LYS A 94 -0.75 43.16 -7.04
C LYS A 94 -1.88 42.33 -7.66
N PHE A 95 -2.06 42.48 -8.97
CA PHE A 95 -3.02 41.67 -9.71
C PHE A 95 -2.73 40.17 -9.52
N ASN A 96 -3.70 39.45 -8.95
CA ASN A 96 -3.70 38.00 -8.83
C ASN A 96 -4.80 37.44 -9.74
N PRO A 97 -4.47 36.77 -10.87
CA PRO A 97 -5.50 36.23 -11.76
C PRO A 97 -6.33 35.14 -11.07
N PHE A 98 -5.78 34.46 -10.07
CA PHE A 98 -6.49 33.40 -9.37
C PHE A 98 -7.47 33.93 -8.32
N SER A 99 -7.56 35.25 -8.06
CA SER A 99 -8.64 35.78 -7.22
C SER A 99 -9.99 35.79 -7.93
N ASP A 100 -9.99 35.90 -9.27
CA ASP A 100 -11.19 35.80 -10.10
C ASP A 100 -11.68 34.34 -10.17
N ARG A 101 -12.97 34.14 -9.89
CA ARG A 101 -13.59 32.81 -9.94
C ARG A 101 -13.61 32.27 -11.36
N ASP A 102 -14.02 33.05 -12.33
CA ASP A 102 -14.22 32.55 -13.69
C ASP A 102 -12.86 32.18 -14.33
N ILE A 103 -11.76 32.85 -13.93
CA ILE A 103 -10.39 32.43 -14.29
C ILE A 103 -10.00 31.09 -13.67
N ARG A 104 -10.37 30.81 -12.41
CA ARG A 104 -10.06 29.52 -11.76
C ARG A 104 -10.82 28.34 -12.37
N PHE A 105 -11.95 28.58 -13.02
CA PHE A 105 -12.83 27.55 -13.58
C PHE A 105 -12.75 27.42 -15.12
N ALA A 106 -11.96 28.27 -15.78
CA ALA A 106 -11.76 28.27 -17.24
C ALA A 106 -10.81 27.17 -17.74
#